data_AF-W4S9Y1-F1
#
_entry.id   AF-W4S9Y1-F1
#
_cell.length_a   1.000
_cell.length_b   1.000
_cell.length_c   1.000
_cell.angle_alpha   90.00
_cell.angle_beta   90.00
_cell.angle_gamma   90.00
#
_symmetry.space_group_name_H-M   'P 1'
#
loop_
_entity.id
_entity.type
_entity.pdbx_description
1 polymer ?
#
loop_
_entity_poly.entity_id
_entity_poly.type
_entity_poly.pdbx_seq_one_letter_code
_entity_poly.pdbx_strand_id
1 'polypeptide(L)'
;MQVYSLDELFAYWKNNNMQLPLIFDVKTADGVRAVHTAALRAFPNHPEQVVAMKVNATLFPHPAAFVGNSRYVHAIPVYTTNMLSSIDVPASRVEWQSYAHTLEINVKQDDGLLQGQKNAARAEGKRIGVFQAIPDGPVAGKFYNNNGSCCYTLAEKFAPAYQGNADTADHRGDIGFRMSQRFGPITTDDPKTTMRVLKTNGRRVSHYAP
;
A
#
# COMPACT_ATOMS: atom_id res chain seq x y z
N MET A 1 -15.80 -17.66 -4.06
CA MET A 1 -14.79 -16.90 -3.31
C MET A 1 -15.08 -17.12 -1.84
N GLN A 2 -14.18 -17.75 -1.10
CA GLN A 2 -14.37 -17.96 0.34
C GLN A 2 -14.08 -16.64 1.05
N VAL A 3 -15.07 -16.09 1.75
CA VAL A 3 -14.91 -14.87 2.55
C VAL A 3 -14.49 -15.32 3.94
N TYR A 4 -13.28 -14.96 4.34
CA TYR A 4 -12.80 -15.16 5.70
C TYR A 4 -13.01 -13.89 6.51
N SER A 5 -13.45 -14.06 7.75
CA SER A 5 -13.50 -12.98 8.73
C SER A 5 -12.09 -12.55 9.16
N LEU A 6 -11.95 -11.34 9.69
CA LEU A 6 -10.69 -10.86 10.27
C LEU A 6 -10.23 -11.74 11.44
N ASP A 7 -11.17 -12.28 12.22
CA ASP A 7 -10.87 -13.13 13.36
C ASP A 7 -10.26 -14.47 12.90
N GLU A 8 -10.78 -15.07 11.83
CA GLU A 8 -10.20 -16.27 11.22
C GLU A 8 -8.80 -16.01 10.66
N LEU A 9 -8.58 -14.88 9.99
CA LEU A 9 -7.26 -14.49 9.48
C LEU A 9 -6.24 -14.31 10.61
N PHE A 10 -6.62 -13.62 11.69
CA PHE A 10 -5.73 -13.41 12.84
C PHE A 10 -5.48 -14.69 13.62
N ALA A 11 -6.49 -15.56 13.76
CA ALA A 11 -6.29 -16.89 14.33
C ALA A 11 -5.32 -17.71 13.50
N TYR A 12 -5.50 -17.73 12.17
CA TYR A 12 -4.57 -18.41 11.27
C TYR A 12 -3.14 -17.87 11.39
N TRP A 13 -2.97 -16.54 11.40
CA TRP A 13 -1.66 -15.90 11.53
C TRP A 13 -0.94 -16.35 12.81
N LYS A 14 -1.66 -16.35 13.95
CA LYS A 14 -1.12 -16.79 15.25
C LYS A 14 -0.81 -18.28 15.27
N ASN A 15 -1.76 -19.11 14.84
CA ASN A 15 -1.63 -20.57 14.87
C ASN A 15 -0.49 -21.09 13.98
N ASN A 16 -0.10 -20.31 12.97
CA ASN A 16 1.00 -20.65 12.07
C ASN A 16 2.31 -19.91 12.39
N ASN A 17 2.38 -19.20 13.53
CA ASN A 17 3.54 -18.41 13.95
C ASN A 17 4.10 -17.52 12.82
N MET A 18 3.19 -16.87 12.09
CA MET A 18 3.55 -16.00 10.99
C MET A 18 4.31 -14.78 11.53
N GLN A 19 5.27 -14.27 10.76
CA GLN A 19 6.10 -13.12 11.14
C GLN A 19 6.08 -12.03 10.06
N LEU A 20 4.99 -11.96 9.31
CA LEU A 20 4.79 -10.92 8.31
C LEU A 20 3.73 -9.95 8.83
N PRO A 21 4.01 -8.63 8.81
CA PRO A 21 2.97 -7.65 9.08
C PRO A 21 1.78 -7.84 8.13
N LEU A 22 0.58 -7.76 8.68
CA LEU A 22 -0.68 -7.79 7.96
C LEU A 22 -1.04 -6.35 7.55
N ILE A 23 -1.06 -6.09 6.25
CA ILE A 23 -1.39 -4.78 5.70
C ILE A 23 -2.75 -4.84 5.05
N PHE A 24 -3.73 -4.15 5.62
CA PHE A 24 -5.09 -4.11 5.07
C PHE A 24 -5.25 -2.91 4.14
N ASP A 25 -5.72 -3.14 2.92
CA ASP A 25 -6.09 -2.08 1.98
C ASP A 25 -7.54 -1.64 2.22
N VAL A 26 -7.71 -0.63 3.08
CA VAL A 26 -9.02 -0.24 3.60
C VAL A 26 -9.61 0.93 2.80
N LYS A 27 -10.86 0.79 2.36
CA LYS A 27 -11.52 1.74 1.46
C LYS A 27 -12.58 2.62 2.12
N THR A 28 -12.90 2.40 3.39
CA THR A 28 -13.93 3.16 4.14
C THR A 28 -13.51 3.42 5.58
N ALA A 29 -14.07 4.47 6.20
CA ALA A 29 -13.82 4.76 7.61
C ALA A 29 -14.37 3.65 8.53
N ASP A 30 -15.50 3.07 8.18
CA ASP A 30 -16.10 1.93 8.89
C ASP A 30 -15.19 0.71 8.84
N GLY A 31 -14.57 0.44 7.68
CA GLY A 31 -13.56 -0.60 7.54
C GLY A 31 -12.35 -0.36 8.42
N VAL A 32 -11.90 0.90 8.57
CA VAL A 32 -10.78 1.25 9.45
C VAL A 32 -11.13 0.94 10.90
N ARG A 33 -12.34 1.32 11.35
CA ARG A 33 -12.81 1.01 12.72
C ARG A 33 -12.96 -0.49 12.95
N ALA A 34 -13.41 -1.23 11.95
CA ALA A 34 -13.56 -2.68 12.02
C ALA A 34 -12.19 -3.39 12.15
N VAL A 35 -11.22 -3.03 11.32
CA VAL A 35 -9.85 -3.59 11.39
C VAL A 35 -9.19 -3.21 12.73
N HIS A 36 -9.30 -1.96 13.15
CA HIS A 36 -8.79 -1.51 14.44
C HIS A 36 -9.35 -2.33 15.61
N THR A 37 -10.68 -2.45 15.69
CA THR A 37 -11.35 -3.21 16.76
C THR A 37 -10.93 -4.69 16.75
N ALA A 38 -10.87 -5.31 15.57
CA ALA A 38 -10.46 -6.71 15.45
C ALA A 38 -8.99 -6.90 15.84
N ALA A 39 -8.09 -5.98 15.44
CA ALA A 39 -6.67 -6.03 15.78
C ALA A 39 -6.44 -5.88 17.29
N LEU A 40 -7.10 -4.92 17.96
CA LEU A 40 -7.02 -4.76 19.42
C LEU A 40 -7.42 -6.04 20.16
N ARG A 41 -8.49 -6.70 19.70
CA ARG A 41 -8.96 -7.96 20.30
C ARG A 41 -7.99 -9.12 20.06
N ALA A 42 -7.40 -9.19 18.87
CA ALA A 42 -6.50 -10.28 18.50
C ALA A 42 -5.08 -10.13 19.07
N PHE A 43 -4.61 -8.89 19.25
CA PHE A 43 -3.26 -8.48 19.65
C PHE A 43 -3.33 -7.33 20.68
N PRO A 44 -3.73 -7.58 21.94
CA PRO A 44 -4.09 -6.53 22.88
C PRO A 44 -2.93 -5.64 23.36
N ASN A 45 -1.68 -6.11 23.28
CA ASN A 45 -0.53 -5.37 23.81
C ASN A 45 0.12 -4.46 22.75
N HIS A 46 0.31 -4.98 21.52
CA HIS A 46 1.05 -4.31 20.45
C HIS A 46 0.43 -4.58 19.06
N PRO A 47 -0.82 -4.19 18.81
CA PRO A 47 -1.47 -4.42 17.52
C PRO A 47 -0.75 -3.69 16.37
N GLU A 48 -0.09 -2.57 16.64
CA GLU A 48 0.71 -1.79 15.70
C GLU A 48 1.95 -2.51 15.15
N GLN A 49 2.45 -3.52 15.87
CA GLN A 49 3.59 -4.34 15.45
C GLN A 49 3.20 -5.46 14.49
N VAL A 50 1.89 -5.74 14.37
CA VAL A 50 1.37 -6.86 13.57
C VAL A 50 0.50 -6.36 12.43
N VAL A 51 -0.28 -5.31 12.66
CA VAL A 51 -1.28 -4.81 11.72
C VAL A 51 -0.98 -3.36 11.34
N ALA A 52 -1.11 -3.05 10.05
CA ALA A 52 -1.20 -1.68 9.56
C ALA A 52 -2.28 -1.57 8.48
N MET A 53 -2.73 -0.35 8.22
CA MET A 53 -3.79 -0.07 7.26
C MET A 53 -3.33 0.90 6.20
N LYS A 54 -3.38 0.46 4.94
CA LYS A 54 -3.33 1.34 3.79
C LYS A 54 -4.62 2.12 3.71
N VAL A 55 -4.50 3.44 3.64
CA VAL A 55 -5.64 4.35 3.52
C VAL A 55 -5.37 5.36 2.42
N ASN A 56 -6.33 5.52 1.50
CA ASN A 56 -6.24 6.54 0.47
C ASN A 56 -6.22 7.93 1.12
N ALA A 57 -5.27 8.79 0.72
CA ALA A 57 -5.19 10.15 1.23
C ALA A 57 -6.46 10.99 0.89
N THR A 58 -7.23 10.59 -0.12
CA THR A 58 -8.53 11.19 -0.43
C THR A 58 -9.63 10.79 0.56
N LEU A 59 -9.54 9.60 1.18
CA LEU A 59 -10.51 9.15 2.20
C LEU A 59 -10.22 9.79 3.56
N PHE A 60 -8.94 9.93 3.90
CA PHE A 60 -8.48 10.63 5.10
C PHE A 60 -7.52 11.76 4.70
N PRO A 61 -8.06 12.96 4.41
CA PRO A 61 -7.25 14.10 3.96
C PRO A 61 -6.16 14.48 4.97
N HIS A 62 -6.49 14.32 6.27
CA HIS A 62 -5.63 14.66 7.40
C HIS A 62 -5.41 13.45 8.31
N PRO A 63 -4.21 13.27 8.91
CA PRO A 63 -3.94 12.19 9.87
C PRO A 63 -4.91 12.15 11.05
N ALA A 64 -5.34 13.33 11.54
CA ALA A 64 -6.28 13.43 12.66
C ALA A 64 -7.62 12.72 12.37
N ALA A 65 -8.09 12.77 11.12
CA ALA A 65 -9.31 12.08 10.70
C ALA A 65 -9.15 10.55 10.78
N PHE A 66 -7.97 10.02 10.46
CA PHE A 66 -7.65 8.62 10.64
C PHE A 66 -7.57 8.25 12.13
N VAL A 67 -6.86 9.04 12.94
CA VAL A 67 -6.68 8.77 14.38
C VAL A 67 -8.02 8.68 15.12
N GLY A 68 -9.01 9.48 14.73
CA GLY A 68 -10.37 9.38 15.28
C GLY A 68 -11.06 8.03 15.01
N ASN A 69 -10.59 7.26 14.03
CA ASN A 69 -11.11 5.93 13.67
C ASN A 69 -10.19 4.78 14.10
N SER A 70 -8.89 5.02 14.21
CA SER A 70 -7.89 4.02 14.56
C SER A 70 -6.68 4.66 15.26
N ARG A 71 -6.65 4.59 16.59
CA ARG A 71 -5.59 5.20 17.39
C ARG A 71 -4.36 4.29 17.55
N TYR A 72 -4.56 2.98 17.61
CA TYR A 72 -3.53 2.01 18.01
C TYR A 72 -3.02 1.13 16.86
N VAL A 73 -3.43 1.40 15.62
CA VAL A 73 -2.96 0.69 14.43
C VAL A 73 -2.41 1.70 13.45
N HIS A 74 -1.23 1.44 12.90
CA HIS A 74 -0.54 2.38 12.02
C HIS A 74 -1.25 2.56 10.68
N ALA A 75 -1.30 3.80 10.22
CA ALA A 75 -1.69 4.14 8.85
C ALA A 75 -0.48 4.07 7.90
N ILE A 76 -0.74 3.66 6.67
CA ILE A 76 0.11 3.87 5.50
C ILE A 76 -0.71 4.71 4.51
N PRO A 77 -0.53 6.04 4.47
CA PRO A 77 -1.22 6.86 3.51
C PRO A 77 -0.78 6.49 2.09
N VAL A 78 -1.75 6.29 1.22
CA VAL A 78 -1.57 5.88 -0.17
C VAL A 78 -1.79 7.06 -1.10
N TYR A 79 -0.82 7.29 -1.97
CA TYR A 79 -0.86 8.26 -3.06
C TYR A 79 -0.80 7.56 -4.40
N THR A 80 -1.76 7.90 -5.26
CA THR A 80 -1.91 7.36 -6.63
C THR A 80 -2.15 8.52 -7.59
N THR A 81 -1.82 8.35 -8.87
CA THR A 81 -1.84 9.47 -9.82
C THR A 81 -3.21 10.10 -10.03
N ASN A 82 -4.28 9.32 -9.91
CA ASN A 82 -5.66 9.82 -9.98
C ASN A 82 -6.01 10.78 -8.82
N MET A 83 -5.20 10.84 -7.76
CA MET A 83 -5.39 11.79 -6.66
C MET A 83 -4.86 13.19 -7.00
N LEU A 84 -3.97 13.33 -8.00
CA LEU A 84 -3.40 14.62 -8.39
C LEU A 84 -4.46 15.61 -8.88
N SER A 85 -5.57 15.11 -9.44
CA SER A 85 -6.73 15.91 -9.84
C SER A 85 -7.76 16.12 -8.73
N SER A 86 -7.57 15.52 -7.55
CA SER A 86 -8.59 15.49 -6.48
C SER A 86 -8.14 16.18 -5.21
N ILE A 87 -6.84 16.18 -4.89
CA ILE A 87 -6.28 16.79 -3.69
C ILE A 87 -4.92 17.43 -4.00
N ASP A 88 -4.48 18.34 -3.13
CA ASP A 88 -3.10 18.80 -3.08
C ASP A 88 -2.22 17.68 -2.48
N VAL A 89 -1.68 16.83 -3.37
CA VAL A 89 -0.80 15.72 -3.00
C VAL A 89 0.45 16.21 -2.24
N PRO A 90 1.20 17.25 -2.69
CA PRO A 90 2.31 17.80 -1.94
C PRO A 90 1.96 18.19 -0.49
N ALA A 91 0.91 18.98 -0.28
CA ALA A 91 0.51 19.43 1.05
C ALA A 91 0.05 18.27 1.93
N SER A 92 -0.80 17.39 1.38
CA SER A 92 -1.27 16.19 2.09
C SER A 92 -0.11 15.28 2.48
N ARG A 93 0.87 15.07 1.58
CA ARG A 93 2.07 14.27 1.84
C ARG A 93 2.83 14.82 3.05
N VAL A 94 3.12 16.12 3.07
CA VAL A 94 3.88 16.76 4.16
C VAL A 94 3.16 16.58 5.49
N GLU A 95 1.85 16.80 5.52
CA GLU A 95 1.06 16.61 6.72
C GLU A 95 1.10 15.15 7.21
N TRP A 96 0.85 14.20 6.31
CA TRP A 96 0.91 12.78 6.63
C TRP A 96 2.29 12.31 7.09
N GLN A 97 3.36 12.93 6.62
CA GLN A 97 4.72 12.62 7.04
C GLN A 97 5.02 13.05 8.47
N SER A 98 4.32 14.04 9.01
CA SER A 98 4.46 14.37 10.44
C SER A 98 3.97 13.23 11.36
N TYR A 99 3.05 12.39 10.85
CA TYR A 99 2.40 11.33 11.60
C TYR A 99 2.91 9.92 11.25
N ALA A 100 3.06 9.63 9.95
CA ALA A 100 3.42 8.30 9.45
C ALA A 100 4.92 8.18 9.16
N HIS A 101 5.48 7.02 9.50
CA HIS A 101 6.86 6.65 9.14
C HIS A 101 6.98 6.04 7.75
N THR A 102 5.88 5.48 7.25
CA THR A 102 5.80 4.81 5.95
C THR A 102 4.69 5.43 5.11
N LEU A 103 4.97 5.67 3.84
CA LEU A 103 4.00 6.15 2.86
C LEU A 103 4.02 5.22 1.66
N GLU A 104 2.85 4.92 1.06
CA GLU A 104 2.82 4.24 -0.24
C GLU A 104 2.65 5.30 -1.32
N ILE A 105 3.69 5.54 -2.11
CA ILE A 105 3.66 6.48 -3.22
C ILE A 105 3.83 5.66 -4.50
N ASN A 106 2.72 5.43 -5.19
CA ASN A 106 2.65 4.53 -6.34
C ASN A 106 3.20 5.20 -7.61
N VAL A 107 4.53 5.34 -7.67
CA VAL A 107 5.26 5.68 -8.89
C VAL A 107 5.17 4.52 -9.87
N LYS A 108 4.70 4.80 -11.09
CA LYS A 108 4.41 3.80 -12.11
C LYS A 108 5.56 3.58 -13.09
N GLN A 109 6.36 4.60 -13.35
CA GLN A 109 7.51 4.58 -14.27
C GLN A 109 8.61 5.51 -13.79
N ASP A 110 9.80 5.39 -14.36
CA ASP A 110 10.89 6.33 -14.11
C ASP A 110 10.44 7.74 -14.52
N ASP A 111 10.73 8.72 -13.66
CA ASP A 111 10.30 10.12 -13.82
C ASP A 111 8.78 10.31 -14.01
N GLY A 112 7.98 9.35 -13.56
CA GLY A 112 6.52 9.44 -13.57
C GLY A 112 5.96 10.52 -12.64
N LEU A 113 4.64 10.75 -12.73
CA LEU A 113 3.97 11.88 -12.10
C LEU A 113 4.20 12.02 -10.59
N LEU A 114 4.36 10.91 -9.87
CA LEU A 114 4.58 10.90 -8.42
C LEU A 114 6.07 10.77 -8.02
N GLN A 115 7.01 10.73 -8.97
CA GLN A 115 8.44 10.56 -8.68
C GLN A 115 8.96 11.68 -7.78
N GLY A 116 8.59 12.94 -8.05
CA GLY A 116 8.99 14.08 -7.22
C GLY A 116 8.52 13.95 -5.77
N GLN A 117 7.28 13.49 -5.55
CA GLN A 117 6.71 13.31 -4.21
C GLN A 117 7.40 12.17 -3.45
N LYS A 118 7.73 11.09 -4.15
CA LYS A 118 8.54 10.00 -3.60
C LYS A 118 9.93 10.48 -3.19
N ASN A 119 10.60 11.24 -4.06
CA ASN A 119 11.96 11.71 -3.82
C ASN A 119 11.99 12.66 -2.61
N ALA A 120 11.04 13.61 -2.53
CA ALA A 120 10.91 14.50 -1.39
C ALA A 120 10.65 13.74 -0.08
N ALA A 121 9.72 12.79 -0.09
CA ALA A 121 9.43 11.94 1.06
C ALA A 121 10.65 11.15 1.56
N ARG A 122 11.41 10.58 0.62
CA ARG A 122 12.63 9.84 0.94
C ARG A 122 13.73 10.75 1.49
N ALA A 123 13.88 11.96 0.96
CA ALA A 123 14.85 12.94 1.44
C ALA A 123 14.60 13.32 2.90
N GLU A 124 13.34 13.30 3.34
CA GLU A 124 12.91 13.49 4.73
C GLU A 124 13.01 12.21 5.60
N GLY A 125 13.70 11.17 5.11
CA GLY A 125 13.96 9.94 5.86
C GLY A 125 12.78 8.97 5.94
N LYS A 126 11.72 9.17 5.14
CA LYS A 126 10.53 8.31 5.19
C LYS A 126 10.73 7.02 4.40
N ARG A 127 10.10 5.94 4.90
CA ARG A 127 10.04 4.66 4.18
C ARG A 127 8.97 4.75 3.10
N ILE A 128 9.36 4.55 1.84
CA ILE A 128 8.43 4.64 0.71
C ILE A 128 8.11 3.25 0.19
N GLY A 129 6.84 2.88 0.31
CA GLY A 129 6.29 1.63 -0.22
C GLY A 129 5.69 1.78 -1.61
N VAL A 130 5.40 0.62 -2.20
CA VAL A 130 4.68 0.49 -3.46
C VAL A 130 3.76 -0.73 -3.40
N PHE A 131 2.62 -0.64 -4.09
CA PHE A 131 1.82 -1.82 -4.39
C PHE A 131 2.34 -2.50 -5.65
N GLN A 132 2.58 -3.81 -5.58
CA GLN A 132 2.93 -4.63 -6.73
C GLN A 132 1.67 -4.94 -7.55
N ALA A 133 1.56 -4.31 -8.71
CA ALA A 133 0.48 -4.59 -9.65
C ALA A 133 0.73 -5.93 -10.38
N ILE A 134 0.12 -7.01 -9.90
CA ILE A 134 0.18 -8.35 -10.52
C ILE A 134 -1.14 -8.59 -11.27
N PRO A 135 -1.12 -8.86 -12.59
CA PRO A 135 -2.32 -9.23 -13.33
C PRO A 135 -3.01 -10.45 -12.70
N ASP A 136 -4.29 -10.32 -12.37
CA ASP A 136 -5.11 -11.35 -11.74
C ASP A 136 -6.28 -11.81 -12.64
N GLY A 137 -6.41 -11.24 -13.84
CA GLY A 137 -7.45 -11.56 -14.81
C GLY A 137 -7.22 -12.89 -15.56
N PRO A 138 -8.24 -13.38 -16.30
CA PRO A 138 -8.18 -14.61 -17.07
C PRO A 138 -7.34 -14.49 -18.36
N VAL A 139 -6.89 -13.28 -18.70
CA VAL A 139 -6.06 -12.99 -19.87
C VAL A 139 -4.75 -12.37 -19.39
N ALA A 140 -3.64 -12.79 -20.00
CA ALA A 140 -2.31 -12.26 -19.69
C ALA A 140 -2.28 -10.72 -19.71
N GLY A 141 -1.75 -10.12 -18.64
CA GLY A 141 -1.64 -8.66 -18.50
C GLY A 141 -2.93 -7.93 -18.12
N LYS A 142 -4.04 -8.64 -17.87
CA LYS A 142 -5.30 -8.03 -17.45
C LYS A 142 -5.63 -8.24 -15.98
N PHE A 143 -6.49 -7.38 -15.46
CA PHE A 143 -6.94 -7.35 -14.08
C PHE A 143 -8.46 -7.46 -13.99
N TYR A 144 -8.98 -8.12 -12.95
CA TYR A 144 -10.41 -8.06 -12.64
C TYR A 144 -10.80 -6.68 -12.11
N ASN A 145 -11.98 -6.20 -12.48
CA ASN A 145 -12.56 -5.02 -11.83
C ASN A 145 -12.93 -5.34 -10.37
N ASN A 146 -13.09 -4.31 -9.55
CA ASN A 146 -13.45 -4.43 -8.14
C ASN A 146 -14.81 -5.12 -7.88
N ASN A 147 -15.68 -5.20 -8.89
CA ASN A 147 -16.94 -5.94 -8.84
C ASN A 147 -16.82 -7.39 -9.36
N GLY A 148 -15.60 -7.86 -9.62
CA GLY A 148 -15.32 -9.20 -10.17
C GLY A 148 -15.57 -9.34 -11.67
N SER A 149 -16.02 -8.28 -12.37
CA SER A 149 -16.17 -8.34 -13.82
C SER A 149 -14.82 -8.31 -14.51
N CYS A 150 -14.71 -9.07 -15.59
CA CYS A 150 -13.55 -8.97 -16.46
C CYS A 150 -13.66 -7.75 -17.37
N CYS A 151 -12.58 -7.10 -17.79
CA CYS A 151 -11.26 -6.96 -17.18
C CYS A 151 -10.70 -5.63 -17.68
N TYR A 152 -9.68 -5.09 -17.03
CA TYR A 152 -8.98 -3.89 -17.51
C TYR A 152 -7.47 -4.13 -17.62
N THR A 153 -6.79 -3.26 -18.36
CA THR A 153 -5.33 -3.12 -18.39
C THR A 153 -4.91 -1.90 -17.57
N LEU A 154 -3.71 -1.90 -16.98
CA LEU A 154 -3.27 -0.74 -16.20
C LEU A 154 -3.27 0.57 -16.99
N ALA A 155 -3.02 0.50 -18.31
CA ALA A 155 -3.07 1.65 -19.21
C ALA A 155 -4.43 2.35 -19.24
N GLU A 156 -5.53 1.59 -19.14
CA GLU A 156 -6.89 2.15 -19.06
C GLU A 156 -7.16 2.87 -17.73
N LYS A 157 -6.26 2.74 -16.74
CA LYS A 157 -6.33 3.40 -15.43
C LYS A 157 -5.25 4.47 -15.25
N PHE A 158 -4.60 4.90 -16.33
CA PHE A 158 -3.70 6.04 -16.24
C PHE A 158 -4.49 7.31 -15.93
N ALA A 159 -3.89 8.17 -15.12
CA ALA A 159 -4.50 9.46 -14.86
C ALA A 159 -4.47 10.29 -16.15
N PRO A 160 -5.45 11.17 -16.38
CA PRO A 160 -5.34 12.22 -17.38
C PRO A 160 -4.03 13.00 -17.19
N ALA A 161 -3.53 13.62 -18.27
CA ALA A 161 -2.33 14.44 -18.18
C ALA A 161 -2.47 15.51 -17.08
N TYR A 162 -1.46 15.58 -16.21
CA TYR A 162 -1.39 16.51 -15.10
C TYR A 162 -0.25 17.50 -15.35
N GLN A 163 -0.57 18.78 -15.40
CA GLN A 163 0.40 19.86 -15.70
C GLN A 163 1.22 19.59 -16.98
N GLY A 164 0.57 19.03 -18.01
CA GLY A 164 1.20 18.71 -19.29
C GLY A 164 1.98 17.39 -19.34
N ASN A 165 2.10 16.66 -18.22
CA ASN A 165 2.79 15.37 -18.14
C ASN A 165 1.80 14.23 -17.94
N ALA A 166 2.17 13.01 -18.36
CA ALA A 166 1.36 11.81 -18.13
C ALA A 166 2.25 10.61 -17.86
N ASP A 167 1.76 9.68 -17.02
CA ASP A 167 2.33 8.33 -17.01
C ASP A 167 1.90 7.60 -18.28
N THR A 168 2.86 6.93 -18.92
CA THR A 168 2.71 6.17 -20.17
C THR A 168 2.88 4.67 -19.98
N ALA A 169 3.31 4.24 -18.79
CA ALA A 169 3.54 2.86 -18.41
C ALA A 169 3.28 2.66 -16.90
N ASP A 170 3.03 1.41 -16.52
CA ASP A 170 2.97 0.98 -15.11
C ASP A 170 3.82 -0.27 -14.91
N HIS A 171 5.05 -0.03 -14.48
CA HIS A 171 6.09 -1.01 -14.21
C HIS A 171 6.07 -1.52 -12.77
N ARG A 172 5.04 -1.22 -11.95
CA ARG A 172 4.99 -1.68 -10.55
C ARG A 172 4.95 -3.20 -10.39
N GLY A 173 4.56 -3.94 -11.43
CA GLY A 173 4.68 -5.40 -11.47
C GLY A 173 6.11 -5.89 -11.71
N ASP A 174 6.92 -5.11 -12.42
CA ASP A 174 8.28 -5.46 -12.78
C ASP A 174 9.22 -5.42 -11.57
N ILE A 175 10.11 -6.40 -11.47
CA ILE A 175 11.09 -6.44 -10.39
C ILE A 175 12.23 -5.44 -10.62
N GLY A 176 12.75 -5.36 -11.85
CA GLY A 176 13.87 -4.48 -12.18
C GLY A 176 13.57 -3.04 -11.79
N PHE A 177 12.40 -2.56 -12.19
CA PHE A 177 11.85 -1.27 -11.82
C PHE A 177 11.72 -1.10 -10.30
N ARG A 178 11.06 -2.03 -9.60
CA ARG A 178 10.92 -1.91 -8.13
C ARG A 178 12.26 -1.84 -7.41
N MET A 179 13.27 -2.57 -7.89
CA MET A 179 14.62 -2.56 -7.34
C MET A 179 15.38 -1.27 -7.66
N SER A 180 15.33 -0.79 -8.91
CA SER A 180 15.96 0.48 -9.32
C SER A 180 15.40 1.66 -8.52
N GLN A 181 14.09 1.61 -8.27
CA GLN A 181 13.34 2.59 -7.51
C GLN A 181 13.56 2.50 -5.98
N ARG A 182 14.19 1.42 -5.48
CA ARG A 182 14.57 1.21 -4.08
C ARG A 182 13.42 1.33 -3.08
N PHE A 183 12.22 0.85 -3.42
CA PHE A 183 11.11 0.86 -2.46
C PHE A 183 11.47 0.07 -1.20
N GLY A 184 10.98 0.52 -0.04
CA GLY A 184 11.19 -0.15 1.24
C GLY A 184 10.21 -1.31 1.40
N PRO A 185 8.96 -1.04 1.83
CA PRO A 185 7.91 -2.06 1.83
C PRO A 185 7.33 -2.29 0.43
N ILE A 186 6.96 -3.53 0.15
CA ILE A 186 6.20 -3.91 -1.05
C ILE A 186 4.92 -4.59 -0.56
N THR A 187 3.76 -4.04 -0.93
CA THR A 187 2.46 -4.68 -0.69
C THR A 187 2.07 -5.47 -1.94
N THR A 188 1.52 -6.68 -1.77
CA THR A 188 1.35 -7.64 -2.87
C THR A 188 0.29 -8.66 -2.53
N ASP A 189 -0.45 -9.10 -3.56
CA ASP A 189 -1.42 -10.19 -3.46
C ASP A 189 -0.76 -11.58 -3.58
N ASP A 190 0.52 -11.63 -3.97
CA ASP A 190 1.34 -12.85 -3.94
C ASP A 190 2.56 -12.68 -3.00
N PRO A 191 2.33 -12.71 -1.67
CA PRO A 191 3.40 -12.52 -0.70
C PRO A 191 4.43 -13.65 -0.74
N LYS A 192 4.03 -14.89 -1.05
CA LYS A 192 4.95 -16.04 -1.07
C LYS A 192 6.00 -15.91 -2.17
N THR A 193 5.58 -15.62 -3.40
CA THR A 193 6.52 -15.43 -4.52
C THR A 193 7.37 -14.19 -4.29
N THR A 194 6.75 -13.08 -3.87
CA THR A 194 7.46 -11.82 -3.61
C THR A 194 8.55 -11.98 -2.55
N MET A 195 8.28 -12.67 -1.45
CA MET A 195 9.28 -12.96 -0.42
C MET A 195 10.43 -13.82 -0.93
N ARG A 196 10.15 -14.84 -1.75
CA ARG A 196 11.18 -15.69 -2.34
C ARG A 196 12.09 -14.86 -3.23
N VAL A 197 11.49 -14.07 -4.11
CA VAL A 197 12.20 -13.20 -5.05
C VAL A 197 13.06 -12.17 -4.30
N LEU A 198 12.52 -11.49 -3.29
CA LEU A 198 13.28 -10.56 -2.45
C LEU A 198 14.45 -11.23 -1.73
N LYS A 199 14.26 -12.47 -1.24
CA LYS A 199 15.31 -13.25 -0.58
C LYS A 199 16.43 -13.59 -1.56
N THR A 200 16.10 -14.13 -2.74
CA THR A 200 17.08 -14.48 -3.78
C THR A 200 17.92 -13.28 -4.22
N ASN A 201 17.35 -12.08 -4.21
CA ASN A 201 18.05 -10.85 -4.58
C ASN A 201 18.76 -10.15 -3.41
N GLY A 202 18.81 -10.75 -2.20
CA GLY A 202 19.44 -10.14 -1.03
C GLY A 202 18.75 -8.87 -0.53
N ARG A 203 17.46 -8.68 -0.87
CA ARG A 203 16.67 -7.47 -0.53
C ARG A 203 15.61 -7.72 0.53
N ARG A 204 15.42 -8.97 0.96
CA ARG A 204 14.49 -9.27 2.05
C ARG A 204 15.09 -8.85 3.38
N VAL A 205 14.50 -7.83 3.99
CA VAL A 205 14.74 -7.45 5.39
C VAL A 205 13.57 -7.97 6.22
N SER A 206 13.86 -8.69 7.31
CA SER A 206 12.81 -9.09 8.25
C SER A 206 12.38 -7.89 9.07
N HIS A 207 11.08 -7.68 9.23
CA HIS A 207 10.56 -6.63 10.11
C HIS A 207 10.83 -6.92 11.60
N TYR A 208 11.06 -8.20 11.94
CA TYR A 208 11.35 -8.66 13.29
C TYR A 208 12.84 -8.94 13.55
N ALA A 209 13.72 -8.66 12.58
CA ALA A 209 15.16 -8.72 12.85
C ALA A 209 15.59 -7.40 13.52
N PRO A 210 16.35 -7.47 14.63
CA PRO A 210 16.91 -6.29 15.29
C PRO A 210 17.87 -5.50 14.39
#